data_AF-A0AAU9KR63-F1
#
_entry.id   AF-A0AAU9KR63-F1
#
_cell.length_a   1.000
_cell.length_b   1.000
_cell.length_c   1.000
_cell.angle_alpha   90.00
_cell.angle_beta   90.00
_cell.angle_gamma   90.00
#
_symmetry.space_group_name_H-M   'P 1'
#
loop_
_entity.id
_entity.type
_entity.pdbx_description
1 polymer ?
#
loop_
_entity_poly.entity_id
_entity_poly.type
_entity_poly.pdbx_seq_one_letter_code
_entity_poly.pdbx_strand_id
1 'polypeptide(L)'
;MKKHHVTLDDVEQRIVQLNAHLPPDAKRRMAKAEFKRLKHCETVRQSRVRKKNERNGLREINEQLETELSTILTVYRQQHKWMQEVDEGQSHQIKDSLMKKFVYSIYEVRGLRKENADLRDQFLIYDALGEQLQRLQTDFHIPRQVETRLSIGTIHVQQLSVEEARGIMLDSHQQSTSFFETMQRIETDEKDKTMGWTHHQRILPDGRVQFNFTKRIHTIGTEELVHKSWEMYCDFRLYHGIYSSVQKLEILQRINENTLLIRRDLQEGSSAPIFRTVFLLFRIRLSNGYLICFRSHNPAVCIEDDDDPNVQWMEMFYWLMITDVPVEEVDEGVVSSSRPPVQGCDVSFGGNLLNSRSAHHATIWKYQIAMALLRWESNAAAPLFTLYG
;
A
#
# COMPACT_ATOMS: atom_id res chain seq x y z
N MET A 1 -25.21 43.88 11.42
CA MET A 1 -26.38 43.15 10.88
C MET A 1 -26.24 41.67 11.21
N LYS A 2 -27.17 41.07 11.98
CA LYS A 2 -27.12 39.65 12.36
C LYS A 2 -27.22 38.78 11.09
N LYS A 3 -26.22 37.93 10.83
CA LYS A 3 -26.25 36.96 9.72
C LYS A 3 -27.33 35.92 10.01
N HIS A 4 -28.40 35.92 9.22
CA HIS A 4 -29.39 34.84 9.26
C HIS A 4 -28.74 33.58 8.70
N HIS A 5 -28.49 32.59 9.55
CA HIS A 5 -28.07 31.26 9.11
C HIS A 5 -29.32 30.51 8.64
N VAL A 6 -29.37 30.20 7.34
CA VAL A 6 -30.46 29.39 6.77
C VAL A 6 -30.43 28.00 7.41
N THR A 7 -31.51 27.61 8.07
CA THR A 7 -31.65 26.29 8.69
C THR A 7 -32.34 25.30 7.74
N LEU A 8 -32.25 24.00 8.04
CA LEU A 8 -32.93 22.97 7.25
C LEU A 8 -34.44 23.16 7.29
N ASP A 9 -34.97 23.60 8.43
CA ASP A 9 -36.40 23.84 8.64
C ASP A 9 -36.91 25.02 7.79
N ASP A 10 -36.10 26.06 7.61
CA ASP A 10 -36.42 27.19 6.71
C ASP A 10 -36.52 26.74 5.24
N VAL A 11 -35.67 25.80 4.84
CA VAL A 11 -35.66 25.23 3.48
C VAL A 11 -36.82 24.24 3.30
N GLU A 12 -37.11 23.43 4.32
CA GLU A 12 -38.26 22.53 4.33
C GLU A 12 -39.58 23.30 4.23
N GLN A 13 -39.77 24.37 5.02
CA GLN A 13 -40.98 25.21 4.95
C GLN A 13 -41.14 25.87 3.57
N ARG A 14 -40.05 26.34 2.96
CA ARG A 14 -40.08 27.00 1.65
C ARG A 14 -40.39 26.04 0.50
N ILE A 15 -39.88 24.81 0.55
CA ILE A 15 -40.18 23.77 -0.44
C ILE A 15 -41.60 23.21 -0.26
N VAL A 16 -42.08 23.10 0.98
CA VAL A 16 -43.46 22.70 1.28
C VAL A 16 -44.46 23.73 0.74
N GLN A 17 -44.17 25.03 0.87
CA GLN A 17 -45.01 26.11 0.34
C GLN A 17 -45.03 26.16 -1.20
N LEU A 18 -43.89 25.94 -1.86
CA LEU A 18 -43.80 26.05 -3.33
C LEU A 18 -44.27 24.79 -4.07
N ASN A 19 -44.24 23.62 -3.44
CA ASN A 19 -44.52 22.34 -4.11
C ASN A 19 -45.63 21.54 -3.39
N ALA A 20 -46.74 22.19 -3.03
CA ALA A 20 -47.82 21.59 -2.23
C ALA A 20 -48.36 20.24 -2.77
N HIS A 21 -48.30 20.01 -4.08
CA HIS A 21 -48.82 18.83 -4.77
C HIS A 21 -47.94 17.56 -4.69
N LEU A 22 -46.69 17.66 -4.23
CA LEU A 22 -45.76 16.51 -4.18
C LEU A 22 -45.90 15.68 -2.88
N PRO A 23 -45.56 14.37 -2.92
CA PRO A 23 -45.53 13.52 -1.72
C PRO A 23 -44.56 14.05 -0.65
N PRO A 24 -44.85 13.87 0.65
CA PRO A 24 -44.04 14.40 1.75
C PRO A 24 -42.58 13.91 1.73
N ASP A 25 -42.35 12.66 1.33
CA ASP A 25 -41.00 12.08 1.21
C ASP A 25 -40.18 12.68 0.05
N ALA A 26 -40.85 13.14 -1.01
CA ALA A 26 -40.18 13.83 -2.11
C ALA A 26 -39.77 15.25 -1.70
N LYS A 27 -40.66 15.97 -1.00
CA LYS A 27 -40.39 17.31 -0.45
C LYS A 27 -39.21 17.30 0.52
N ARG A 28 -39.16 16.31 1.43
CA ARG A 28 -38.06 16.17 2.40
C ARG A 28 -36.71 15.85 1.74
N ARG A 29 -36.71 15.04 0.68
CA ARG A 29 -35.49 14.78 -0.11
C ARG A 29 -35.01 16.02 -0.85
N MET A 30 -35.92 16.78 -1.45
CA MET A 30 -35.60 18.04 -2.12
C MET A 30 -35.04 19.08 -1.14
N ALA A 31 -35.62 19.20 0.06
CA ALA A 31 -35.13 20.11 1.09
C ALA A 31 -33.73 19.77 1.59
N LYS A 32 -33.44 18.48 1.81
CA LYS A 32 -32.09 18.03 2.14
C LYS A 32 -31.08 18.32 1.02
N ALA A 33 -31.47 18.15 -0.24
CA ALA A 33 -30.60 18.45 -1.39
C ALA A 33 -30.33 19.96 -1.54
N GLU A 34 -31.37 20.79 -1.40
CA GLU A 34 -31.26 22.24 -1.49
C GLU A 34 -30.47 22.83 -0.31
N PHE A 35 -30.67 22.32 0.90
CA PHE A 35 -29.87 22.69 2.07
C PHE A 35 -28.38 22.34 1.89
N LYS A 36 -28.08 21.14 1.36
CA LYS A 36 -26.69 20.75 1.00
C LYS A 36 -26.09 21.71 -0.02
N ARG A 37 -26.85 22.10 -1.06
CA ARG A 37 -26.43 23.07 -2.08
C ARG A 37 -26.09 24.43 -1.46
N LEU A 38 -26.97 24.96 -0.60
CA LEU A 38 -26.77 26.25 0.06
C LEU A 38 -25.56 26.23 1.01
N LYS A 39 -25.37 25.16 1.77
CA LYS A 39 -24.20 24.97 2.65
C LYS A 39 -22.90 24.91 1.84
N HIS A 40 -22.91 24.24 0.69
CA HIS A 40 -21.75 24.20 -0.20
C HIS A 40 -21.43 25.58 -0.78
N CYS A 41 -22.42 26.32 -1.26
CA CYS A 41 -22.25 27.69 -1.75
C CYS A 41 -21.66 28.63 -0.69
N GLU A 42 -22.14 28.55 0.55
CA GLU A 42 -21.61 29.36 1.66
C GLU A 42 -20.16 28.99 2.00
N THR A 43 -19.82 27.70 1.97
CA THR A 43 -18.44 27.22 2.18
C THR A 43 -17.50 27.78 1.10
N VAL A 44 -17.91 27.73 -0.17
CA VAL A 44 -17.14 28.27 -1.29
C VAL A 44 -16.99 29.79 -1.16
N ARG A 45 -18.05 30.50 -0.77
CA ARG A 45 -18.02 31.95 -0.54
C ARG A 45 -17.04 32.31 0.58
N GLN A 46 -17.07 31.60 1.70
CA GLN A 46 -16.14 31.80 2.81
C GLN A 46 -14.69 31.51 2.40
N SER A 47 -14.45 30.45 1.62
CA SER A 47 -13.13 30.14 1.07
C SER A 47 -12.60 31.26 0.16
N ARG A 48 -13.44 31.80 -0.74
CA ARG A 48 -13.08 32.95 -1.59
C ARG A 48 -12.74 34.20 -0.78
N VAL A 49 -13.50 34.48 0.28
CA VAL A 49 -13.22 35.61 1.18
C VAL A 49 -11.91 35.41 1.93
N ARG A 50 -11.62 34.21 2.44
CA ARG A 50 -10.35 33.89 3.10
C ARG A 50 -9.16 34.11 2.17
N LYS A 51 -9.21 33.56 0.95
CA LYS A 51 -8.15 33.75 -0.06
C LYS A 51 -7.97 35.22 -0.46
N LYS A 52 -9.07 36.00 -0.53
CA LYS A 52 -8.99 37.44 -0.80
C LYS A 52 -8.29 38.19 0.34
N ASN A 53 -8.63 37.87 1.59
CA ASN A 53 -8.03 38.49 2.76
C ASN A 53 -6.55 38.12 2.89
N GLU A 54 -6.19 36.87 2.63
CA GLU A 54 -4.80 36.39 2.62
C GLU A 54 -3.95 37.14 1.59
N ARG A 55 -4.44 37.28 0.36
CA ARG A 55 -3.75 38.04 -0.69
C ARG A 55 -3.61 39.53 -0.34
N ASN A 56 -4.61 40.11 0.31
CA ASN A 56 -4.52 41.50 0.77
C ASN A 56 -3.48 41.65 1.88
N GLY A 57 -3.43 40.73 2.84
CA GLY A 57 -2.41 40.72 3.89
C GLY A 57 -1.00 40.54 3.32
N LEU A 58 -0.82 39.67 2.32
CA LEU A 58 0.47 39.52 1.63
C LEU A 58 0.90 40.80 0.90
N ARG A 59 -0.04 41.58 0.34
CA ARG A 59 0.28 42.88 -0.28
C ARG A 59 0.72 43.91 0.75
N GLU A 60 0.01 44.00 1.87
CA GLU A 60 0.38 44.92 2.97
C GLU A 60 1.78 44.59 3.51
N ILE A 61 2.10 43.32 3.70
CA ILE A 61 3.44 42.87 4.13
C ILE A 61 4.48 43.23 3.07
N ASN A 62 4.19 43.05 1.78
CA ASN A 62 5.13 43.38 0.72
C ASN A 62 5.39 44.89 0.64
N GLU A 63 4.36 45.71 0.79
CA GLU A 63 4.49 47.17 0.86
C GLU A 63 5.34 47.59 2.07
N GLN A 64 5.12 46.99 3.25
CA GLN A 64 5.94 47.24 4.43
C GLN A 64 7.42 46.89 4.20
N LEU A 65 7.69 45.72 3.63
CA LEU A 65 9.06 45.27 3.33
C LEU A 65 9.75 46.16 2.28
N GLU A 66 9.03 46.60 1.25
CA GLU A 66 9.57 47.55 0.27
C GLU A 66 9.90 48.90 0.93
N THR A 67 9.06 49.34 1.87
CA THR A 67 9.30 50.57 2.64
C THR A 67 10.53 50.42 3.53
N GLU A 68 10.65 49.31 4.26
CA GLU A 68 11.83 49.01 5.10
C GLU A 68 13.11 48.93 4.27
N LEU A 69 13.09 48.24 3.12
CA LEU A 69 14.21 48.19 2.18
C LEU A 69 14.59 49.59 1.69
N SER A 70 13.62 50.43 1.32
CA SER A 70 13.89 51.80 0.88
C SER A 70 14.55 52.65 1.97
N THR A 71 14.16 52.41 3.23
CA THR A 71 14.69 53.10 4.41
C THR A 71 16.12 52.65 4.70
N ILE A 72 16.37 51.34 4.66
CA ILE A 72 17.72 50.77 4.83
C ILE A 72 18.65 51.25 3.70
N LEU A 73 18.18 51.29 2.46
CA LEU A 73 18.96 51.77 1.32
C LEU A 73 19.27 53.27 1.41
N THR A 74 18.36 54.08 1.93
CA THR A 74 18.61 55.51 2.14
C THR A 74 19.60 55.76 3.28
N VAL A 75 19.47 55.04 4.40
CA VAL A 75 20.46 55.08 5.49
C VAL A 75 21.83 54.61 5.01
N TYR A 76 21.89 53.52 4.25
CA TYR A 76 23.14 53.01 3.68
C TYR A 76 23.78 54.03 2.73
N ARG A 77 23.00 54.68 1.85
CA ARG A 77 23.49 55.74 0.95
C ARG A 77 23.98 56.97 1.72
N GLN A 78 23.30 57.36 2.80
CA GLN A 78 23.73 58.47 3.65
C GLN A 78 25.00 58.13 4.45
N GLN A 79 25.08 56.93 5.04
CA GLN A 79 26.27 56.46 5.75
C GLN A 79 27.47 56.31 4.83
N HIS A 80 27.27 56.04 3.54
CA HIS A 80 28.33 55.87 2.55
C HIS A 80 28.51 57.09 1.63
N LYS A 81 28.02 58.27 2.01
CA LYS A 81 28.28 59.53 1.27
C LYS A 81 29.77 59.83 1.10
N TRP A 82 30.60 59.43 2.06
CA TRP A 82 32.07 59.52 1.99
C TRP A 82 32.70 58.65 0.90
N MET A 83 32.01 57.63 0.35
CA MET A 83 32.48 56.87 -0.82
C MET A 83 32.22 57.58 -2.17
N GLN A 84 31.43 58.66 -2.18
CA GLN A 84 31.23 59.52 -3.37
C GLN A 84 32.25 60.66 -3.43
N GLU A 85 32.90 61.02 -2.32
CA GLU A 85 33.86 62.15 -2.25
C GLU A 85 35.33 61.71 -2.29
N VAL A 86 35.62 60.41 -2.34
CA VAL A 86 36.98 59.88 -2.55
C VAL A 86 37.25 59.80 -4.06
N ASP A 87 38.24 60.58 -4.49
CA ASP A 87 38.89 60.65 -5.81
C ASP A 87 38.57 59.47 -6.76
N GLU A 88 37.98 59.80 -7.91
CA GLU A 88 37.35 58.86 -8.86
C GLU A 88 38.29 57.71 -9.30
N GLY A 89 39.61 57.92 -9.24
CA GLY A 89 40.62 56.91 -9.58
C GLY A 89 40.86 55.81 -8.53
N GLN A 90 40.90 56.12 -7.23
CA GLN A 90 41.13 55.13 -6.17
C GLN A 90 39.83 54.44 -5.71
N SER A 91 38.70 55.15 -5.78
CA SER A 91 37.36 54.62 -5.47
C SER A 91 36.98 53.47 -6.42
N HIS A 92 37.35 53.56 -7.70
CA HIS A 92 37.08 52.49 -8.68
C HIS A 92 37.88 51.21 -8.42
N GLN A 93 39.17 51.30 -8.06
CA GLN A 93 39.97 50.10 -7.75
C GLN A 93 39.51 49.39 -6.48
N ILE A 94 39.12 50.14 -5.45
CA ILE A 94 38.59 49.57 -4.20
C ILE A 94 37.22 48.94 -4.45
N LYS A 95 36.33 49.62 -5.21
CA LYS A 95 35.01 49.07 -5.60
C LYS A 95 35.15 47.82 -6.45
N ASP A 96 36.08 47.78 -7.41
CA ASP A 96 36.30 46.59 -8.24
C ASP A 96 36.87 45.42 -7.45
N SER A 97 37.78 45.68 -6.50
CA SER A 97 38.31 44.65 -5.59
C SER A 97 37.21 44.09 -4.67
N LEU A 98 36.38 44.97 -4.09
CA LEU A 98 35.24 44.55 -3.27
C LEU A 98 34.20 43.79 -4.09
N MET A 99 33.90 44.23 -5.32
CA MET A 99 32.96 43.57 -6.21
C MET A 99 33.45 42.18 -6.60
N LYS A 100 34.75 42.02 -6.90
CA LYS A 100 35.35 40.70 -7.15
C LYS A 100 35.22 39.78 -5.93
N LYS A 101 35.50 40.27 -4.73
CA LYS A 101 35.33 39.50 -3.47
C LYS A 101 33.86 39.14 -3.20
N PHE A 102 32.94 40.07 -3.46
CA PHE A 102 31.51 39.86 -3.30
C PHE A 102 30.98 38.82 -4.29
N VAL A 103 31.38 38.91 -5.56
CA VAL A 103 31.04 37.93 -6.60
C VAL A 103 31.60 36.56 -6.23
N TYR A 104 32.86 36.47 -5.78
CA TYR A 104 33.47 35.22 -5.33
C TYR A 104 32.69 34.59 -4.16
N SER A 105 32.32 35.40 -3.17
CA SER A 105 31.51 34.96 -2.03
C SER A 105 30.11 34.49 -2.45
N ILE A 106 29.47 35.13 -3.44
CA ILE A 106 28.20 34.64 -4.01
C ILE A 106 28.36 33.25 -4.64
N TYR A 107 29.45 33.03 -5.38
CA TYR A 107 29.73 31.71 -5.98
C TYR A 107 29.99 30.65 -4.90
N GLU A 108 30.72 31.00 -3.85
CA GLU A 108 31.00 30.11 -2.72
C GLU A 108 29.72 29.76 -1.94
N VAL A 109 28.88 30.75 -1.62
CA VAL A 109 27.58 30.52 -0.97
C VAL A 109 26.65 29.67 -1.85
N ARG A 110 26.66 29.88 -3.17
CA ARG A 110 25.90 29.03 -4.11
C ARG A 110 26.44 27.60 -4.14
N GLY A 111 27.76 27.42 -4.10
CA GLY A 111 28.41 26.11 -4.01
C GLY A 111 28.00 25.37 -2.73
N LEU A 112 28.14 26.03 -1.58
CA LEU A 112 27.76 25.47 -0.28
C LEU A 112 26.26 25.18 -0.17
N ARG A 113 25.39 25.98 -0.81
CA ARG A 113 23.95 25.70 -0.86
C ARG A 113 23.63 24.47 -1.70
N LYS A 114 24.34 24.28 -2.80
CA LYS A 114 24.20 23.08 -3.64
C LYS A 114 24.67 21.84 -2.88
N GLU A 115 25.84 21.91 -2.26
CA GLU A 115 26.38 20.81 -1.45
C GLU A 115 25.47 20.47 -0.26
N ASN A 116 24.90 21.47 0.42
CA ASN A 116 23.90 21.23 1.47
C ASN A 116 22.62 20.59 0.95
N ALA A 117 22.19 20.89 -0.28
CA ALA A 117 21.04 20.24 -0.89
C ALA A 117 21.35 18.77 -1.21
N ASP A 118 22.52 18.53 -1.82
CA ASP A 118 22.98 17.18 -2.16
C ASP A 118 23.14 16.31 -0.89
N LEU A 119 23.70 16.87 0.19
CA LEU A 119 23.81 16.18 1.49
C LEU A 119 22.44 15.90 2.11
N ARG A 120 21.47 16.82 2.01
CA ARG A 120 20.11 16.59 2.50
C ARG A 120 19.41 15.49 1.73
N ASP A 121 19.60 15.43 0.42
CA ASP A 121 19.07 14.34 -0.41
C ASP A 121 19.71 13.00 -0.05
N GLN A 122 21.03 12.98 0.20
CA GLN A 122 21.70 11.78 0.72
C GLN A 122 21.16 11.36 2.09
N PHE A 123 20.96 12.29 3.02
CA PHE A 123 20.35 11.98 4.33
C PHE A 123 18.94 11.43 4.18
N LEU A 124 18.11 11.97 3.29
CA LEU A 124 16.78 11.44 3.01
C LEU A 124 16.83 10.01 2.47
N ILE A 125 17.81 9.70 1.61
CA ILE A 125 18.01 8.33 1.11
C ILE A 125 18.46 7.40 2.24
N TYR A 126 19.39 7.84 3.09
CA TYR A 126 19.84 7.04 4.23
C TYR A 126 18.74 6.82 5.27
N ASP A 127 17.89 7.81 5.51
CA ASP A 127 16.76 7.71 6.43
C ASP A 127 15.69 6.78 5.86
N ALA A 128 15.38 6.91 4.56
CA ALA A 128 14.48 5.99 3.87
C ALA A 128 15.04 4.55 3.87
N LEU A 129 16.33 4.37 3.59
CA LEU A 129 16.99 3.06 3.69
C LEU A 129 16.98 2.54 5.13
N GLY A 130 17.25 3.40 6.11
CA GLY A 130 17.22 3.07 7.53
C GLY A 130 15.85 2.58 7.98
N GLU A 131 14.77 3.27 7.57
CA GLU A 131 13.40 2.81 7.82
C GLU A 131 13.12 1.46 7.15
N GLN A 132 13.57 1.26 5.90
CA GLN A 132 13.38 -0.02 5.20
C GLN A 132 14.17 -1.15 5.88
N LEU A 133 15.41 -0.88 6.31
CA LEU A 133 16.27 -1.84 6.99
C LEU A 133 15.75 -2.17 8.38
N GLN A 134 15.24 -1.17 9.11
CA GLN A 134 14.60 -1.37 10.41
C GLN A 134 13.32 -2.18 10.25
N ARG A 135 12.49 -1.92 9.22
CA ARG A 135 11.32 -2.74 8.87
C ARG A 135 11.72 -4.18 8.58
N LEU A 136 12.73 -4.41 7.72
CA LEU A 136 13.27 -5.73 7.43
C LEU A 136 13.80 -6.42 8.70
N GLN A 137 14.48 -5.68 9.59
CA GLN A 137 15.02 -6.20 10.84
C GLN A 137 13.91 -6.61 11.82
N THR A 138 12.80 -5.87 11.91
CA THR A 138 11.59 -6.31 12.63
C THR A 138 10.96 -7.53 11.97
N ASP A 139 10.94 -7.57 10.65
CA ASP A 139 10.35 -8.64 9.85
C ASP A 139 11.11 -9.97 9.92
N PHE A 140 12.44 -9.92 10.13
CA PHE A 140 13.30 -11.07 10.35
C PHE A 140 13.57 -11.33 11.84
N HIS A 141 13.16 -10.44 12.75
CA HIS A 141 13.10 -10.75 14.17
C HIS A 141 11.93 -11.71 14.40
N ILE A 142 12.25 -12.95 14.77
CA ILE A 142 11.27 -13.85 15.36
C ILE A 142 10.85 -13.20 16.68
N PRO A 143 9.60 -12.71 16.83
CA PRO A 143 9.16 -12.19 18.11
C PRO A 143 9.29 -13.32 19.13
N ARG A 144 10.04 -13.09 20.21
CA ARG A 144 9.85 -13.88 21.43
C ARG A 144 8.39 -13.70 21.80
N GLN A 145 7.61 -14.78 21.63
CA GLN A 145 6.22 -14.94 22.02
C GLN A 145 5.65 -13.67 22.66
N VAL A 146 5.05 -12.79 21.85
CA VAL A 146 4.15 -11.81 22.42
C VAL A 146 3.10 -12.62 23.14
N GLU A 147 3.04 -12.44 24.45
CA GLU A 147 2.09 -13.11 25.34
C GLU A 147 0.74 -13.14 24.64
N THR A 148 0.27 -14.37 24.42
CA THR A 148 -1.01 -14.65 23.81
C THR A 148 -2.02 -13.84 24.60
N ARG A 149 -2.53 -12.73 24.05
CA ARG A 149 -3.69 -12.07 24.63
C ARG A 149 -4.79 -13.11 24.60
N LEU A 150 -5.07 -13.67 25.77
CA LEU A 150 -6.23 -14.50 26.02
C LEU A 150 -7.46 -13.67 25.65
N SER A 151 -8.38 -14.31 24.93
CA SER A 151 -9.64 -13.79 24.40
C SER A 151 -9.56 -12.74 23.28
N ILE A 152 -9.16 -13.16 22.08
CA ILE A 152 -9.78 -12.61 20.86
C ILE A 152 -10.99 -13.50 20.56
N GLY A 153 -12.20 -12.98 20.82
CA GLY A 153 -13.48 -13.69 20.93
C GLY A 153 -13.70 -14.89 20.00
N THR A 154 -14.41 -15.89 20.51
CA THR A 154 -14.81 -17.09 19.77
C THR A 154 -15.85 -16.70 18.72
N ILE A 155 -15.49 -16.76 17.45
CA ILE A 155 -16.44 -16.49 16.37
C ILE A 155 -17.18 -17.80 16.10
N HIS A 156 -18.49 -17.80 16.32
CA HIS A 156 -19.36 -18.85 15.81
C HIS A 156 -19.51 -18.59 14.32
N VAL A 157 -19.27 -19.59 13.45
CA VAL A 157 -19.47 -19.42 12.01
C VAL A 157 -20.51 -20.43 11.57
N GLN A 158 -21.49 -19.96 10.79
CA GLN A 158 -22.42 -20.86 10.13
C GLN A 158 -21.62 -21.84 9.27
N GLN A 159 -21.76 -23.14 9.55
CA GLN A 159 -21.03 -24.16 8.81
C GLN A 159 -21.38 -24.08 7.33
N LEU A 160 -20.35 -24.04 6.50
CA LEU A 160 -20.49 -24.01 5.06
C LEU A 160 -20.81 -25.41 4.54
N SER A 161 -21.81 -25.53 3.67
CA SER A 161 -22.11 -26.80 3.01
C SER A 161 -21.03 -27.16 1.98
N VAL A 162 -20.95 -28.46 1.65
CA VAL A 162 -20.01 -28.96 0.63
C VAL A 162 -20.36 -28.38 -0.75
N GLU A 163 -21.65 -28.19 -1.03
CA GLU A 163 -22.16 -27.64 -2.28
C GLU A 163 -21.79 -26.17 -2.46
N GLU A 164 -21.93 -25.36 -1.40
CA GLU A 164 -21.52 -23.95 -1.40
C GLU A 164 -20.00 -23.81 -1.54
N ALA A 165 -19.24 -24.61 -0.79
CA ALA A 165 -17.79 -24.64 -0.90
C ALA A 165 -17.35 -25.00 -2.32
N ARG A 166 -17.98 -26.02 -2.93
CA ARG A 166 -17.72 -26.40 -4.33
C ARG A 166 -18.06 -25.27 -5.30
N GLY A 167 -19.15 -24.54 -5.08
CA GLY A 167 -19.52 -23.38 -5.89
C GLY A 167 -18.44 -22.29 -5.84
N ILE A 168 -17.93 -21.97 -4.65
CA ILE A 168 -16.83 -21.02 -4.45
C ILE A 168 -15.55 -21.50 -5.14
N MET A 169 -15.24 -22.79 -5.06
CA MET A 169 -14.05 -23.37 -5.71
C MET A 169 -14.12 -23.25 -7.23
N LEU A 170 -15.28 -23.52 -7.84
CA LEU A 170 -15.47 -23.41 -9.28
C LEU A 170 -15.34 -21.95 -9.77
N ASP A 171 -15.98 -21.01 -9.07
CA ASP A 171 -15.85 -19.56 -9.34
C ASP A 171 -14.39 -19.10 -9.24
N SER A 172 -13.72 -19.51 -8.18
CA SER A 172 -12.32 -19.16 -7.93
C SER A 172 -11.38 -19.71 -9.00
N HIS A 173 -11.57 -20.96 -9.43
CA HIS A 173 -10.78 -21.56 -10.50
C HIS A 173 -10.99 -20.82 -11.83
N GLN A 174 -12.24 -20.52 -12.20
CA GLN A 174 -12.54 -19.74 -13.41
C GLN A 174 -11.92 -18.34 -13.36
N GLN A 175 -11.99 -17.68 -12.21
CA GLN A 175 -11.42 -16.35 -12.03
C GLN A 175 -9.88 -16.39 -12.08
N SER A 176 -9.21 -17.39 -11.49
CA SER A 176 -7.76 -17.53 -11.61
C SER A 176 -7.33 -17.78 -13.05
N THR A 177 -8.02 -18.67 -13.78
CA THR A 177 -7.66 -19.01 -15.17
C THR A 177 -7.84 -17.82 -16.10
N SER A 178 -8.96 -17.09 -16.00
CA SER A 178 -9.18 -15.87 -16.80
C SER A 178 -8.15 -14.77 -16.49
N PHE A 179 -7.71 -14.66 -15.23
CA PHE A 179 -6.65 -13.74 -14.86
C PHE A 179 -5.32 -14.10 -15.53
N PHE A 180 -4.96 -15.39 -15.56
CA PHE A 180 -3.75 -15.87 -16.23
C PHE A 180 -3.74 -15.54 -17.72
N GLU A 181 -4.84 -15.84 -18.41
CA GLU A 181 -4.97 -15.52 -19.83
C GLU A 181 -4.85 -14.02 -20.10
N THR A 182 -5.41 -13.21 -19.20
CA THR A 182 -5.34 -11.74 -19.29
C THR A 182 -3.91 -11.24 -19.07
N MET A 183 -3.22 -11.76 -18.06
CA MET A 183 -1.85 -11.34 -17.72
C MET A 183 -0.82 -11.82 -18.75
N GLN A 184 -0.98 -13.01 -19.33
CA GLN A 184 -0.14 -13.47 -20.45
C GLN A 184 -0.25 -12.54 -21.67
N ARG A 185 -1.41 -11.94 -21.93
CA ARG A 185 -1.60 -10.98 -23.03
C ARG A 185 -1.01 -9.59 -22.73
N ILE A 186 -0.77 -9.26 -21.47
CA ILE A 186 -0.22 -7.98 -21.01
C ILE A 186 1.33 -8.04 -20.95
N GLU A 187 1.98 -9.15 -21.36
CA GLU A 187 3.44 -9.32 -21.37
C GLU A 187 4.20 -8.41 -22.38
N THR A 188 3.99 -7.11 -22.32
CA THR A 188 4.78 -6.11 -23.05
C THR A 188 5.25 -4.99 -22.11
N ASP A 189 6.58 -4.90 -22.00
CA ASP A 189 7.46 -3.78 -21.63
C ASP A 189 7.97 -3.52 -20.19
N GLU A 190 7.34 -3.95 -19.09
CA GLU A 190 7.92 -3.72 -17.75
C GLU A 190 7.89 -4.98 -16.86
N LYS A 191 8.85 -5.88 -17.06
CA LYS A 191 9.06 -7.07 -16.21
C LYS A 191 10.15 -6.78 -15.18
N ASP A 192 9.75 -6.34 -13.99
CA ASP A 192 10.68 -6.22 -12.86
C ASP A 192 11.05 -7.61 -12.34
N LYS A 193 12.36 -7.84 -12.16
CA LYS A 193 12.90 -9.08 -11.60
C LYS A 193 13.48 -8.83 -10.23
N THR A 194 13.05 -9.61 -9.24
CA THR A 194 13.57 -9.53 -7.87
C THR A 194 13.76 -10.93 -7.31
N MET A 195 14.99 -11.27 -6.91
CA MET A 195 15.34 -12.58 -6.34
C MET A 195 14.86 -13.78 -7.20
N GLY A 196 14.92 -13.64 -8.53
CA GLY A 196 14.47 -14.66 -9.49
C GLY A 196 12.97 -14.68 -9.77
N TRP A 197 12.15 -13.88 -9.08
CA TRP A 197 10.74 -13.68 -9.39
C TRP A 197 10.56 -12.61 -10.46
N THR A 198 9.82 -12.94 -11.51
CA THR A 198 9.24 -11.95 -12.41
C THR A 198 7.93 -11.51 -11.79
N HIS A 199 7.73 -10.20 -11.61
CA HIS A 199 6.53 -9.71 -10.95
C HIS A 199 5.89 -8.53 -11.68
N HIS A 200 4.57 -8.50 -11.60
CA HIS A 200 3.75 -7.40 -12.07
C HIS A 200 2.74 -7.06 -10.98
N GLN A 201 2.79 -5.83 -10.48
CA GLN A 201 1.95 -5.37 -9.39
C GLN A 201 1.38 -4.00 -9.71
N ARG A 202 0.06 -3.85 -9.60
CA ARG A 202 -0.63 -2.58 -9.80
C ARG A 202 -1.67 -2.33 -8.74
N ILE A 203 -1.86 -1.05 -8.39
CA ILE A 203 -2.97 -0.61 -7.54
C ILE A 203 -4.09 -0.15 -8.47
N LEU A 204 -5.26 -0.78 -8.37
CA LEU A 204 -6.43 -0.42 -9.15
C LEU A 204 -7.06 0.87 -8.59
N PRO A 205 -7.87 1.61 -9.38
CA PRO A 205 -8.49 2.86 -8.94
C PRO A 205 -9.41 2.72 -7.71
N ASP A 206 -9.90 1.51 -7.44
CA ASP A 206 -10.71 1.17 -6.27
C ASP A 206 -9.87 0.82 -5.02
N GLY A 207 -8.54 0.94 -5.10
CA GLY A 207 -7.61 0.65 -4.00
C GLY A 207 -7.19 -0.81 -3.89
N ARG A 208 -7.64 -1.71 -4.79
CA ARG A 208 -7.18 -3.11 -4.79
C ARG A 208 -5.75 -3.24 -5.27
N VAL A 209 -4.95 -4.04 -4.57
CA VAL A 209 -3.63 -4.47 -5.02
C VAL A 209 -3.81 -5.72 -5.87
N GLN A 210 -3.57 -5.59 -7.16
CA GLN A 210 -3.52 -6.71 -8.08
C GLN A 210 -2.07 -7.09 -8.35
N PHE A 211 -1.76 -8.37 -8.25
CA PHE A 211 -0.39 -8.85 -8.40
C PHE A 211 -0.32 -10.19 -9.13
N ASN A 212 0.82 -10.41 -9.76
CA ASN A 212 1.23 -11.69 -10.32
C ASN A 212 2.74 -11.84 -10.17
N PHE A 213 3.18 -12.97 -9.66
CA PHE A 213 4.58 -13.35 -9.54
C PHE A 213 4.75 -14.70 -10.23
N THR A 214 5.84 -14.84 -10.98
CA THR A 214 6.21 -16.12 -11.62
C THR A 214 7.69 -16.42 -11.41
N LYS A 215 8.01 -17.69 -11.16
CA LYS A 215 9.39 -18.16 -11.00
C LYS A 215 9.46 -19.65 -11.31
N ARG A 216 10.56 -20.06 -11.94
CA ARG A 216 10.95 -21.46 -12.06
C ARG A 216 11.81 -21.85 -10.87
N ILE A 217 11.43 -22.91 -10.18
CA ILE A 217 12.17 -23.49 -9.05
C ILE A 217 12.74 -24.83 -9.49
N HIS A 218 14.06 -24.97 -9.43
CA HIS A 218 14.76 -26.17 -9.93
C HIS A 218 15.09 -27.20 -8.82
N THR A 219 14.94 -26.84 -7.56
CA THR A 219 15.44 -27.61 -6.41
C THR A 219 14.43 -28.61 -5.85
N ILE A 220 13.15 -28.49 -6.21
CA ILE A 220 12.05 -29.27 -5.65
C ILE A 220 11.01 -29.53 -6.75
N GLY A 221 10.39 -30.71 -6.71
CA GLY A 221 9.32 -31.07 -7.64
C GLY A 221 7.94 -30.58 -7.18
N THR A 222 7.00 -30.57 -8.12
CA THR A 222 5.63 -30.06 -7.94
C THR A 222 4.92 -30.68 -6.73
N GLU A 223 4.87 -32.02 -6.65
CA GLU A 223 4.16 -32.74 -5.59
C GLU A 223 4.69 -32.40 -4.18
N GLU A 224 6.01 -32.38 -4.04
CA GLU A 224 6.67 -32.08 -2.77
C GLU A 224 6.45 -30.62 -2.35
N LEU A 225 6.57 -29.68 -3.30
CA LEU A 225 6.35 -28.26 -3.03
C LEU A 225 4.90 -27.96 -2.65
N VAL A 226 3.93 -28.60 -3.30
CA VAL A 226 2.51 -28.48 -2.97
C VAL A 226 2.22 -29.03 -1.58
N HIS A 227 2.80 -30.19 -1.25
CA HIS A 227 2.64 -30.80 0.07
C HIS A 227 3.17 -29.88 1.18
N LYS A 228 4.42 -29.42 1.06
CA LYS A 228 5.04 -28.48 2.01
C LYS A 228 4.24 -27.18 2.13
N SER A 229 3.82 -26.60 1.00
CA SER A 229 3.02 -25.38 0.99
C SER A 229 1.69 -25.58 1.73
N TRP A 230 1.01 -26.70 1.51
CA TRP A 230 -0.24 -27.00 2.19
C TRP A 230 -0.08 -27.12 3.70
N GLU A 231 0.95 -27.84 4.17
CA GLU A 231 1.27 -27.94 5.60
C GLU A 231 1.55 -26.57 6.22
N MET A 232 2.33 -25.73 5.54
CA MET A 232 2.61 -24.37 5.99
C MET A 232 1.38 -23.50 6.13
N TYR A 233 0.38 -23.68 5.26
CA TYR A 233 -0.86 -22.91 5.32
C TYR A 233 -1.87 -23.44 6.35
N CYS A 234 -1.68 -24.66 6.85
CA CYS A 234 -2.56 -25.29 7.84
C CYS A 234 -2.05 -25.17 9.28
N ASP A 235 -0.74 -24.99 9.48
CA ASP A 235 -0.13 -24.87 10.80
C ASP A 235 0.19 -23.42 11.16
N PHE A 236 -0.23 -22.96 12.35
CA PHE A 236 -0.01 -21.58 12.79
C PHE A 236 1.48 -21.18 12.86
N ARG A 237 2.35 -22.07 13.35
CA ARG A 237 3.78 -21.75 13.52
C ARG A 237 4.47 -21.63 12.17
N LEU A 238 4.15 -22.53 11.25
CA LEU A 238 4.67 -22.48 9.88
C LEU A 238 4.10 -21.28 9.10
N TYR A 239 2.81 -20.99 9.28
CA TYR A 239 2.16 -19.81 8.68
C TYR A 239 2.77 -18.51 9.19
N HIS A 240 3.11 -18.42 10.47
CA HIS A 240 3.82 -17.28 11.05
C HIS A 240 5.21 -17.09 10.42
N GLY A 241 5.86 -18.16 9.97
CA GLY A 241 7.09 -18.08 9.18
C GLY A 241 6.91 -17.37 7.84
N ILE A 242 5.70 -17.38 7.26
CA ILE A 242 5.35 -16.65 6.03
C ILE A 242 4.87 -15.23 6.36
N TYR A 243 3.94 -15.11 7.30
CA TYR A 243 3.29 -13.87 7.72
C TYR A 243 3.61 -13.58 9.18
N SER A 244 4.71 -12.87 9.45
CA SER A 244 5.14 -12.50 10.80
C SER A 244 4.11 -11.67 11.58
N SER A 245 3.18 -11.01 10.88
CA SER A 245 2.10 -10.22 11.47
C SER A 245 0.90 -11.07 11.94
N VAL A 246 0.90 -12.39 11.70
CA VAL A 246 -0.22 -13.24 12.12
C VAL A 246 -0.30 -13.38 13.64
N GLN A 247 -1.45 -13.01 14.19
CA GLN A 247 -1.75 -13.14 15.62
C GLN A 247 -2.58 -14.39 15.91
N LYS A 248 -3.42 -14.79 14.96
CA LYS A 248 -4.29 -15.97 15.09
C LYS A 248 -4.49 -16.63 13.72
N LEU A 249 -4.39 -17.96 13.70
CA LEU A 249 -4.83 -18.82 12.59
C LEU A 249 -5.65 -19.95 13.19
N GLU A 250 -6.94 -20.00 12.87
CA GLU A 250 -7.89 -20.92 13.48
C GLU A 250 -8.70 -21.62 12.38
N ILE A 251 -8.63 -22.94 12.34
CA ILE A 251 -9.46 -23.76 11.44
C ILE A 251 -10.86 -23.83 12.04
N LEU A 252 -11.80 -23.11 11.44
CA LEU A 252 -13.19 -23.03 11.88
C LEU A 252 -13.98 -24.28 11.47
N GLN A 253 -13.69 -24.81 10.28
CA GLN A 253 -14.34 -26.00 9.74
C GLN A 253 -13.42 -26.74 8.79
N ARG A 254 -13.34 -28.07 8.92
CA ARG A 254 -12.72 -28.94 7.93
C ARG A 254 -13.82 -29.55 7.07
N ILE A 255 -13.96 -29.07 5.83
CA ILE A 255 -14.99 -29.53 4.89
C ILE A 255 -14.57 -30.88 4.29
N ASN A 256 -13.29 -30.98 3.90
CA ASN A 256 -12.64 -32.23 3.50
C ASN A 256 -11.11 -32.10 3.69
N GLU A 257 -10.31 -33.05 3.20
CA GLU A 257 -8.84 -33.02 3.34
C GLU A 257 -8.15 -31.90 2.54
N ASN A 258 -8.82 -31.40 1.50
CA ASN A 258 -8.32 -30.41 0.57
C ASN A 258 -9.08 -29.07 0.66
N THR A 259 -9.96 -28.89 1.65
CA THR A 259 -10.81 -27.71 1.79
C THR A 259 -11.07 -27.41 3.26
N LEU A 260 -10.59 -26.25 3.71
CA LEU A 260 -10.68 -25.75 5.07
C LEU A 260 -11.31 -24.36 5.08
N LEU A 261 -12.12 -24.07 6.09
CA LEU A 261 -12.55 -22.72 6.44
C LEU A 261 -11.66 -22.23 7.58
N ILE A 262 -10.95 -21.13 7.35
CA ILE A 262 -9.95 -20.61 8.27
C ILE A 262 -10.27 -19.17 8.62
N ARG A 263 -10.11 -18.84 9.89
CA ARG A 263 -10.01 -17.46 10.38
C ARG A 263 -8.54 -17.10 10.53
N ARG A 264 -8.18 -15.91 10.06
CA ARG A 264 -6.87 -15.30 10.26
C ARG A 264 -7.01 -13.88 10.75
N ASP A 265 -6.25 -13.54 11.79
CA ASP A 265 -6.11 -12.19 12.31
C ASP A 265 -4.65 -11.74 12.12
N LEU A 266 -4.44 -10.62 11.42
CA LEU A 266 -3.12 -10.01 11.17
C LEU A 266 -3.02 -8.67 11.90
N GLN A 267 -1.87 -8.38 12.49
CA GLN A 267 -1.61 -7.09 13.16
C GLN A 267 -0.15 -6.68 12.97
N GLU A 268 0.07 -5.49 12.40
CA GLU A 268 1.41 -4.94 12.12
C GLU A 268 1.87 -4.05 13.28
N GLY A 269 2.36 -4.68 14.35
CA GLY A 269 2.77 -3.99 15.58
C GLY A 269 1.60 -3.74 16.55
N SER A 270 1.93 -3.44 17.81
CA SER A 270 0.97 -3.47 18.92
C SER A 270 -0.14 -2.42 18.86
N SER A 271 0.06 -1.32 18.11
CA SER A 271 -0.90 -0.22 17.97
C SER A 271 -1.69 -0.24 16.65
N ALA A 272 -1.40 -1.17 15.74
CA ALA A 272 -2.10 -1.27 14.47
C ALA A 272 -3.47 -1.93 14.62
N PRO A 273 -4.41 -1.65 13.70
CA PRO A 273 -5.67 -2.39 13.62
C PRO A 273 -5.41 -3.87 13.33
N ILE A 274 -6.31 -4.71 13.82
CA ILE A 274 -6.31 -6.15 13.55
C ILE A 274 -7.10 -6.38 12.26
N PHE A 275 -6.43 -6.84 11.21
CA PHE A 275 -7.07 -7.25 9.96
C PHE A 275 -7.57 -8.68 10.08
N ARG A 276 -8.88 -8.84 10.15
CA ARG A 276 -9.54 -10.14 10.22
C ARG A 276 -10.02 -10.58 8.85
N THR A 277 -9.78 -11.86 8.55
CA THR A 277 -10.32 -12.51 7.35
C THR A 277 -10.80 -13.91 7.70
N VAL A 278 -12.02 -14.25 7.29
CA VAL A 278 -12.50 -15.62 7.19
C VAL A 278 -12.41 -16.02 5.72
N PHE A 279 -11.81 -17.16 5.42
CA PHE A 279 -11.57 -17.59 4.06
C PHE A 279 -11.58 -19.10 3.89
N LEU A 280 -11.93 -19.52 2.68
CA LEU A 280 -11.71 -20.88 2.23
C LEU A 280 -10.28 -21.01 1.74
N LEU A 281 -9.57 -21.97 2.32
CA LEU A 281 -8.32 -22.52 1.82
C LEU A 281 -8.61 -23.85 1.14
N PHE A 282 -8.28 -23.98 -0.13
CA PHE A 282 -8.43 -25.26 -0.82
C PHE A 282 -7.34 -25.52 -1.84
N ARG A 283 -7.13 -26.80 -2.16
CA ARG A 283 -6.23 -27.22 -3.23
C ARG A 283 -6.94 -28.09 -4.27
N ILE A 284 -6.61 -27.88 -5.54
CA ILE A 284 -7.17 -28.59 -6.69
C ILE A 284 -6.03 -29.20 -7.50
N ARG A 285 -6.19 -30.47 -7.90
CA ARG A 285 -5.32 -31.11 -8.90
C ARG A 285 -5.71 -30.63 -10.30
N LEU A 286 -4.76 -30.02 -11.00
CA LEU A 286 -4.89 -29.64 -12.41
C LEU A 286 -4.39 -30.79 -13.29
N SER A 287 -4.37 -30.65 -14.62
CA SER A 287 -3.76 -31.65 -15.51
C SER A 287 -2.23 -31.70 -15.35
N ASN A 288 -1.59 -30.54 -15.22
CA ASN A 288 -0.14 -30.35 -15.18
C ASN A 288 0.39 -29.78 -13.86
N GLY A 289 -0.31 -30.01 -12.74
CA GLY A 289 0.11 -29.48 -11.45
C GLY A 289 -1.04 -29.28 -10.47
N TYR A 290 -0.93 -28.24 -9.64
CA TYR A 290 -1.88 -27.94 -8.57
C TYR A 290 -2.17 -26.44 -8.45
N LEU A 291 -3.35 -26.14 -7.94
CA LEU A 291 -3.77 -24.81 -7.53
C LEU A 291 -4.10 -24.82 -6.04
N ILE A 292 -3.42 -24.01 -5.23
CA ILE A 292 -3.82 -23.70 -3.85
C ILE A 292 -4.46 -22.31 -3.86
N CYS A 293 -5.67 -22.17 -3.35
CA CYS A 293 -6.44 -20.95 -3.44
C CYS A 293 -6.95 -20.48 -2.08
N PHE A 294 -6.98 -19.16 -1.92
CA PHE A 294 -7.40 -18.43 -0.75
C PHE A 294 -8.52 -17.48 -1.16
N ARG A 295 -9.74 -17.76 -0.73
CA ARG A 295 -10.91 -16.95 -1.09
C ARG A 295 -11.64 -16.51 0.16
N SER A 296 -11.69 -15.21 0.42
CA SER A 296 -12.48 -14.66 1.52
C SER A 296 -13.93 -15.11 1.39
N HIS A 297 -14.47 -15.55 2.51
CA HIS A 297 -15.87 -15.91 2.66
C HIS A 297 -16.43 -15.01 3.75
N ASN A 298 -17.39 -14.17 3.38
CA ASN A 298 -18.14 -13.35 4.31
C ASN A 298 -19.39 -14.15 4.70
N PRO A 299 -19.37 -14.99 5.75
CA PRO A 299 -20.58 -15.69 6.16
C PRO A 299 -21.64 -14.65 6.56
N ALA A 300 -22.88 -14.88 6.15
CA ALA A 300 -23.99 -14.09 6.62
C ALA A 300 -24.22 -14.44 8.10
N VAL A 301 -23.87 -13.49 8.97
CA VAL A 301 -24.18 -13.50 10.41
C VAL A 301 -23.33 -14.45 11.27
N CYS A 302 -22.48 -13.82 12.10
CA CYS A 302 -22.30 -14.13 13.52
C CYS A 302 -21.44 -13.01 14.11
N ILE A 303 -22.05 -11.83 14.28
CA ILE A 303 -21.51 -10.78 15.14
C ILE A 303 -22.38 -10.82 16.40
N GLU A 304 -22.15 -11.83 17.23
CA GLU A 304 -22.41 -11.74 18.66
C GLU A 304 -21.02 -11.82 19.29
N ASP A 305 -20.44 -10.66 19.55
CA ASP A 305 -19.39 -10.37 20.56
C ASP A 305 -18.57 -9.16 20.09
N ASP A 306 -18.67 -8.08 20.86
CA ASP A 306 -17.90 -6.83 20.83
C ASP A 306 -17.20 -6.51 19.49
N ASP A 307 -17.79 -5.59 18.72
CA ASP A 307 -17.08 -4.84 17.68
C ASP A 307 -15.94 -4.05 18.36
N ASP A 308 -14.81 -4.71 18.63
CA ASP A 308 -13.57 -4.04 18.96
C ASP A 308 -13.32 -3.07 17.79
N PRO A 309 -13.38 -1.74 18.01
CA PRO A 309 -13.22 -0.76 16.95
C PRO A 309 -11.85 -0.87 16.26
N ASN A 310 -10.92 -1.62 16.84
CA ASN A 310 -9.61 -1.91 16.28
C ASN A 310 -9.63 -3.05 15.24
N VAL A 311 -10.71 -3.83 15.11
CA VAL A 311 -10.81 -4.94 14.14
C VAL A 311 -11.36 -4.46 12.80
N GLN A 312 -10.66 -4.76 11.72
CA GLN A 312 -11.06 -4.43 10.35
C GLN A 312 -11.19 -5.70 9.51
N TRP A 313 -12.33 -5.88 8.87
CA TRP A 313 -12.55 -6.99 7.95
C TRP A 313 -11.88 -6.73 6.61
N MET A 314 -11.12 -7.71 6.13
CA MET A 314 -10.40 -7.64 4.86
C MET A 314 -10.84 -8.74 3.92
N GLU A 315 -11.15 -8.36 2.69
CA GLU A 315 -11.43 -9.28 1.59
C GLU A 315 -10.14 -9.65 0.86
N MET A 316 -10.03 -10.91 0.49
CA MET A 316 -8.86 -11.41 -0.21
C MET A 316 -9.23 -12.47 -1.23
N PHE A 317 -8.56 -12.43 -2.36
CA PHE A 317 -8.59 -13.51 -3.31
C PHE A 317 -7.23 -13.66 -3.97
N TYR A 318 -6.51 -14.73 -3.63
CA TYR A 318 -5.23 -15.03 -4.25
C TYR A 318 -5.02 -16.55 -4.34
N TRP A 319 -4.03 -16.95 -5.11
CA TRP A 319 -3.73 -18.34 -5.37
C TRP A 319 -2.24 -18.53 -5.61
N LEU A 320 -1.81 -19.76 -5.36
CA LEU A 320 -0.50 -20.29 -5.68
C LEU A 320 -0.71 -21.48 -6.62
N MET A 321 -0.26 -21.33 -7.86
CA MET A 321 -0.27 -22.37 -8.88
C MET A 321 1.14 -22.93 -9.00
N ILE A 322 1.25 -24.25 -8.96
CA ILE A 322 2.53 -24.96 -9.09
C ILE A 322 2.33 -25.99 -10.18
N THR A 323 3.07 -25.85 -11.28
CA THR A 323 2.96 -26.72 -12.45
C THR A 323 4.26 -27.44 -12.74
N ASP A 324 4.13 -28.66 -13.26
CA ASP A 324 5.25 -29.41 -13.80
C ASP A 324 5.88 -28.64 -14.95
N VAL A 325 7.21 -28.68 -15.04
CA VAL A 325 7.92 -28.11 -16.17
C VAL A 325 7.56 -28.91 -17.42
N PRO A 326 7.11 -28.25 -18.52
CA PRO A 326 6.87 -28.93 -19.79
C PRO A 326 8.12 -29.72 -20.17
N VAL A 327 7.95 -31.00 -20.50
CA VAL A 327 9.06 -31.80 -21.04
C VAL A 327 9.37 -31.21 -22.41
N GLU A 328 10.35 -30.31 -22.48
CA GLU A 328 11.02 -30.04 -23.74
C GLU A 328 11.69 -31.36 -24.16
N GLU A 329 11.50 -31.77 -25.41
CA GLU A 329 12.16 -32.94 -26.00
C GLU A 329 13.67 -32.75 -25.83
N VAL A 330 14.24 -33.35 -24.78
CA VAL A 330 15.68 -33.30 -24.54
C VAL A 330 16.33 -34.11 -25.66
N ASP A 331 17.07 -33.40 -26.50
CA ASP A 331 17.96 -33.94 -27.51
C ASP A 331 18.77 -35.10 -26.91
N GLU A 332 18.72 -36.28 -27.54
CA GLU A 332 19.32 -37.52 -27.09
C GLU A 332 20.85 -37.40 -27.00
N GLY A 333 21.36 -36.86 -25.90
CA GLY A 333 22.78 -36.63 -25.80
C GLY A 333 23.19 -36.08 -24.45
N VAL A 334 23.19 -36.94 -23.43
CA VAL A 334 24.25 -37.07 -22.41
C VAL A 334 23.65 -37.81 -21.20
N VAL A 335 24.00 -39.09 -21.11
CA VAL A 335 23.80 -39.92 -19.93
C VAL A 335 24.90 -39.57 -18.92
N SER A 336 24.55 -39.03 -17.76
CA SER A 336 25.32 -39.22 -16.51
C SER A 336 24.65 -38.55 -15.30
N SER A 337 23.90 -39.32 -14.51
CA SER A 337 24.10 -39.44 -13.05
C SER A 337 23.00 -40.35 -12.46
N SER A 338 23.37 -41.12 -11.44
CA SER A 338 22.56 -42.18 -10.80
C SER A 338 21.47 -41.66 -9.84
N ARG A 339 21.00 -40.42 -10.06
CA ARG A 339 19.82 -39.86 -9.38
C ARG A 339 18.94 -39.24 -10.46
N PRO A 340 17.65 -39.57 -10.56
CA PRO A 340 16.78 -38.86 -11.48
C PRO A 340 16.90 -37.36 -11.16
N PRO A 341 17.14 -36.48 -12.15
CA PRO A 341 17.18 -35.06 -11.90
C PRO A 341 15.84 -34.66 -11.27
N VAL A 342 15.89 -33.90 -10.18
CA VAL A 342 14.66 -33.33 -9.60
C VAL A 342 14.04 -32.47 -10.69
N GLN A 343 12.95 -32.94 -11.26
CA GLN A 343 12.19 -32.15 -12.23
C GLN A 343 11.63 -30.98 -11.45
N GLY A 344 12.18 -29.79 -11.71
CA GLY A 344 11.72 -28.55 -11.09
C GLY A 344 10.26 -28.26 -11.41
N CYS A 345 9.75 -27.14 -10.91
CA CYS A 345 8.39 -26.69 -11.14
C CYS A 345 8.33 -25.20 -11.49
N ASP A 346 7.33 -24.84 -12.28
CA ASP A 346 6.96 -23.44 -12.50
C ASP A 346 5.93 -23.02 -11.45
N VAL A 347 6.22 -21.92 -10.77
CA VAL A 347 5.36 -21.38 -9.72
C VAL A 347 4.79 -20.06 -10.17
N SER A 348 3.47 -19.89 -9.99
CA SER A 348 2.82 -18.60 -10.08
C SER A 348 2.03 -18.27 -8.83
N PHE A 349 2.23 -17.06 -8.33
CA PHE A 349 1.48 -16.51 -7.21
C PHE A 349 0.75 -15.24 -7.66
N GLY A 350 -0.58 -15.27 -7.66
CA GLY A 350 -1.39 -14.19 -8.22
C GLY A 350 -2.62 -13.90 -7.37
N GLY A 351 -3.18 -12.70 -7.52
CA GLY A 351 -4.37 -12.34 -6.77
C GLY A 351 -4.75 -10.87 -6.78
N ASN A 352 -5.81 -10.60 -6.02
CA ASN A 352 -6.36 -9.30 -5.72
C ASN A 352 -6.59 -9.20 -4.21
N LEU A 353 -5.95 -8.24 -3.56
CA LEU A 353 -6.19 -7.89 -2.16
C LEU A 353 -6.91 -6.56 -2.08
N LEU A 354 -8.04 -6.52 -1.38
CA LEU A 354 -8.83 -5.31 -1.21
C LEU A 354 -8.62 -4.75 0.20
N ASN A 355 -8.13 -3.51 0.28
CA ASN A 355 -8.21 -2.72 1.50
C ASN A 355 -9.04 -1.46 1.21
N SER A 356 -10.19 -1.34 1.86
CA SER A 356 -11.25 -0.41 1.51
C SER A 356 -11.01 1.06 1.90
N ARG A 357 -9.86 1.43 2.49
CA ARG A 357 -9.77 2.73 3.18
C ARG A 357 -8.52 3.59 2.98
N SER A 358 -7.46 3.15 2.31
CA SER A 358 -6.28 4.02 2.10
C SER A 358 -5.27 3.51 1.06
N ALA A 359 -4.85 4.41 0.16
CA ALA A 359 -3.78 4.15 -0.82
C ALA A 359 -2.42 3.84 -0.15
N HIS A 360 -2.15 4.40 1.02
CA HIS A 360 -0.93 4.12 1.78
C HIS A 360 -0.86 2.66 2.23
N HIS A 361 -1.99 2.09 2.65
CA HIS A 361 -2.06 0.68 3.04
C HIS A 361 -1.90 -0.24 1.84
N ALA A 362 -2.44 0.13 0.66
CA ALA A 362 -2.23 -0.64 -0.56
C ALA A 362 -0.74 -0.74 -0.94
N THR A 363 0.04 0.33 -0.73
CA THR A 363 1.50 0.31 -0.92
C THR A 363 2.19 -0.63 0.07
N ILE A 364 1.83 -0.59 1.36
CA ILE A 364 2.39 -1.51 2.37
C ILE A 364 2.09 -2.96 1.99
N TRP A 365 0.84 -3.25 1.61
CA TRP A 365 0.43 -4.59 1.15
C TRP A 365 1.23 -5.06 -0.06
N LYS A 366 1.53 -4.18 -1.03
CA LYS A 366 2.38 -4.52 -2.19
C LYS A 366 3.72 -5.13 -1.76
N TYR A 367 4.39 -4.53 -0.77
CA TYR A 367 5.65 -5.03 -0.21
C TYR A 367 5.47 -6.28 0.65
N GLN A 368 4.47 -6.31 1.53
CA GLN A 368 4.18 -7.45 2.39
C GLN A 368 3.89 -8.73 1.57
N ILE A 369 3.21 -8.62 0.42
CA ILE A 369 2.96 -9.73 -0.50
C ILE A 369 4.29 -10.29 -1.03
N ALA A 370 5.20 -9.42 -1.47
CA ALA A 370 6.50 -9.84 -1.98
C ALA A 370 7.35 -10.48 -0.89
N MET A 371 7.39 -9.90 0.31
CA MET A 371 8.12 -10.47 1.44
C MET A 371 7.55 -11.82 1.90
N ALA A 372 6.22 -11.94 1.98
CA ALA A 372 5.57 -13.21 2.29
C ALA A 372 5.92 -14.29 1.26
N LEU A 373 5.94 -13.95 -0.04
CA LEU A 373 6.34 -14.89 -1.09
C LEU A 373 7.79 -15.35 -0.93
N LEU A 374 8.71 -14.43 -0.62
CA LEU A 374 10.12 -14.77 -0.38
C LEU A 374 10.30 -15.65 0.85
N ARG A 375 9.59 -15.38 1.95
CA ARG A 375 9.61 -16.23 3.15
C ARG A 375 9.01 -17.61 2.87
N TRP A 376 7.91 -17.66 2.12
CA TRP A 376 7.32 -18.92 1.67
C TRP A 376 8.32 -19.72 0.85
N GLU A 377 8.98 -19.13 -0.14
CA GLU A 377 9.98 -19.83 -0.97
C GLU A 377 11.14 -20.35 -0.11
N SER A 378 11.66 -19.51 0.79
CA SER A 378 12.77 -19.86 1.68
C SER A 378 12.45 -21.05 2.58
N ASN A 379 11.19 -21.19 3.00
CA ASN A 379 10.76 -22.25 3.90
C ASN A 379 10.28 -23.52 3.15
N ALA A 380 9.66 -23.36 1.97
CA ALA A 380 9.04 -24.45 1.23
C ALA A 380 9.98 -25.12 0.22
N ALA A 381 10.84 -24.35 -0.46
CA ALA A 381 11.70 -24.85 -1.52
C ALA A 381 13.15 -25.01 -1.06
N ALA A 382 13.82 -23.91 -0.70
CA ALA A 382 15.21 -23.85 -0.25
C ALA A 382 15.56 -22.41 0.19
N PRO A 383 16.61 -22.20 1.00
CA PRO A 383 17.06 -20.86 1.36
C PRO A 383 17.36 -20.02 0.12
N LEU A 384 16.84 -18.78 0.08
CA LEU A 384 17.03 -17.85 -1.05
C LEU A 384 18.50 -17.51 -1.33
N PHE A 385 19.35 -17.62 -0.31
CA PHE A 385 20.79 -17.50 -0.41
C PHE A 385 21.45 -18.59 0.44
N THR A 386 22.49 -19.19 -0.11
CA THR A 386 23.43 -20.04 0.63
C THR A 386 24.75 -19.28 0.70
N LEU A 387 25.18 -18.92 1.90
CA LEU A 387 26.53 -18.41 2.10
C LEU A 387 27.46 -19.63 2.08
N TYR A 388 28.12 -19.86 0.95
CA TYR A 388 29.23 -20.79 0.90
C TYR A 388 30.40 -20.15 1.67
N GLY A 389 30.75 -20.74 2.80
CA GLY A 389 31.92 -20.36 3.61
C GLY A 389 33.20 -20.93 3.05
#